data_AF-A0A6B2C790-F1
#
_entry.id   AF-A0A6B2C790-F1
#
_cell.length_a   1.000
_cell.length_b   1.000
_cell.length_c   1.000
_cell.angle_alpha   90.00
_cell.angle_beta   90.00
_cell.angle_gamma   90.00
#
_symmetry.space_group_name_H-M   'P 1'
#
loop_
_entity.id
_entity.type
_entity.pdbx_description
1 polymer ?
#
loop_
_entity_poly.entity_id
_entity_poly.type
_entity_poly.pdbx_seq_one_letter_code
_entity_poly.pdbx_strand_id
1 'polypeptide(L)'
;DLRLAILLAIPISVLAGFLGVGPGFLLMPTLILLGYEPKLAAGINAVAVCPPSFSAFAPHIYTMKISTIMTIYIVAIGSIAAYIGARVTARFIPGDLLKKIFGILIVFMTAYRLVRFFI
;
A
#
# COMPACT_ATOMS: atom_id res chain seq x y z
N ASP A 1 -0.09 10.34 15.36
CA ASP A 1 -0.45 11.62 14.74
C ASP A 1 -0.30 11.59 13.23
N LEU A 2 -1.38 11.99 12.55
CA LEU A 2 -1.46 12.13 11.08
C LEU A 2 -0.35 13.04 10.52
N ARG A 3 0.09 14.03 11.31
CA ARG A 3 1.19 14.94 10.94
C ARG A 3 2.52 14.21 10.74
N LEU A 4 2.86 13.27 11.64
CA LEU A 4 4.07 12.45 11.52
C LEU A 4 4.01 11.53 10.31
N ALA A 5 2.84 10.97 10.03
CA ALA A 5 2.64 10.13 8.87
C ALA A 5 2.81 10.90 7.55
N ILE A 6 2.31 12.13 7.46
CA ILE A 6 2.50 13.00 6.29
C ILE A 6 3.98 13.40 6.14
N LEU A 7 4.66 13.72 7.24
CA LEU A 7 6.08 14.05 7.25
C LEU A 7 6.94 12.88 6.75
N LEU A 8 6.62 11.65 7.19
CA LEU A 8 7.29 10.42 6.77
C LEU A 8 6.89 9.99 5.35
N ALA A 9 5.66 10.28 4.93
CA ALA A 9 5.15 9.89 3.62
C ALA A 9 5.95 10.52 2.48
N ILE A 10 6.46 11.75 2.64
CA ILE A 10 7.24 12.45 1.61
C ILE A 10 8.54 11.69 1.28
N PRO A 11 9.50 11.48 2.21
CA PRO A 11 10.73 10.76 1.92
C PRO A 11 10.47 9.29 1.57
N ILE A 12 9.50 8.65 2.20
CA ILE A 12 9.13 7.26 1.89
C ILE A 12 8.59 7.17 0.47
N SER A 13 7.77 8.12 0.00
CA SER A 13 7.24 8.10 -1.37
C SER A 13 8.31 8.33 -2.42
N VAL A 14 9.29 9.18 -2.13
CA VAL A 14 10.44 9.39 -3.02
C VAL A 14 11.26 8.10 -3.13
N LEU A 15 11.64 7.49 -2.00
CA LEU A 15 12.38 6.22 -1.99
C LEU A 15 11.58 5.09 -2.65
N ALA A 16 10.31 4.95 -2.31
CA ALA A 16 9.42 3.96 -2.89
C ALA A 16 9.30 4.12 -4.42
N GLY A 17 9.23 5.37 -4.91
CA GLY A 17 9.28 5.71 -6.33
C GLY A 17 10.56 5.24 -7.01
N PHE A 18 11.73 5.46 -6.39
CA PHE A 18 13.02 4.96 -6.91
C PHE A 18 13.10 3.43 -6.94
N LEU A 19 12.58 2.76 -5.90
CA LEU A 19 12.56 1.29 -5.82
C LEU A 19 11.49 0.64 -6.73
N GLY A 20 10.59 1.44 -7.32
CA GLY A 20 9.44 0.96 -8.07
C GLY A 20 8.46 0.17 -7.21
N VAL A 21 8.45 0.38 -5.90
CA VAL A 21 7.56 -0.28 -4.94
C VAL A 21 6.54 0.75 -4.46
N GLY A 22 5.26 0.41 -4.35
CA GLY A 22 4.25 1.37 -3.88
C GLY A 22 4.59 1.97 -2.50
N PRO A 23 4.32 3.26 -2.25
CA PRO A 23 4.72 3.96 -1.01
C PRO A 23 4.15 3.32 0.26
N GLY A 24 3.01 2.65 0.14
CA GLY A 24 2.35 2.00 1.27
C GLY A 24 3.07 0.77 1.82
N PHE A 25 3.99 0.17 1.07
CA PHE A 25 4.77 -0.98 1.52
C PHE A 25 5.70 -0.63 2.68
N LEU A 26 6.31 0.55 2.64
CA LEU A 26 7.28 1.00 3.64
C LEU A 26 6.64 1.78 4.79
N LEU A 27 5.52 2.46 4.54
CA LEU A 27 4.90 3.35 5.52
C LEU A 27 4.24 2.56 6.68
N MET A 28 3.55 1.46 6.39
CA MET A 28 2.93 0.62 7.44
C MET A 28 3.94 0.03 8.45
N PRO A 29 5.01 -0.68 8.04
CA PRO A 29 5.98 -1.23 8.99
C PRO A 29 6.70 -0.13 9.78
N THR A 30 6.98 1.02 9.16
CA THR A 30 7.58 2.18 9.84
C THR A 30 6.68 2.69 10.97
N LEU A 31 5.37 2.82 10.73
CA LEU A 31 4.41 3.22 11.77
C LEU A 31 4.30 2.18 12.89
N ILE A 32 4.34 0.89 12.57
CA ILE A 32 4.32 -0.17 13.59
C ILE A 32 5.59 -0.13 14.46
N LEU A 33 6.76 0.15 13.87
CA LEU A 33 8.02 0.32 14.60
C LEU A 33 8.01 1.57 15.50
N LEU A 34 7.30 2.62 15.09
CA LEU A 34 7.06 3.82 15.90
C LEU A 34 6.05 3.60 17.05
N GLY A 35 5.52 2.37 17.22
CA GLY A 35 4.61 2.02 18.31
C GLY A 35 3.13 2.27 18.02
N TYR A 36 2.76 2.55 16.78
CA TYR A 36 1.35 2.70 16.41
C TYR A 36 0.62 1.35 16.38
N GLU A 37 -0.65 1.36 16.80
CA GLU A 37 -1.51 0.19 16.69
C GLU A 37 -1.65 -0.22 15.20
N PRO A 38 -1.52 -1.52 14.84
CA PRO A 38 -1.55 -1.97 13.45
C PRO A 38 -2.81 -1.55 12.66
N LYS A 39 -3.97 -1.48 13.33
CA LYS A 39 -5.22 -1.02 12.72
C LYS A 39 -5.17 0.47 12.35
N LEU A 40 -4.65 1.30 13.26
CA LEU A 40 -4.49 2.73 13.03
C LEU A 40 -3.43 2.98 11.96
N ALA A 41 -2.31 2.26 12.00
CA ALA A 41 -1.25 2.33 10.99
C ALA A 41 -1.77 1.99 9.59
N ALA A 42 -2.61 0.95 9.46
CA ALA A 42 -3.23 0.58 8.19
C ALA A 42 -4.16 1.68 7.64
N GLY A 43 -4.98 2.29 8.51
CA GLY A 43 -5.85 3.41 8.12
C GLY A 43 -5.07 4.64 7.67
N ILE A 44 -4.04 5.03 8.43
CA ILE A 44 -3.12 6.12 8.07
C ILE A 44 -2.45 5.83 6.73
N ASN A 45 -1.99 4.60 6.52
CA ASN A 45 -1.34 4.20 5.28
C ASN A 45 -2.26 4.33 4.06
N ALA A 46 -3.52 3.89 4.18
CA ALA A 46 -4.50 4.02 3.11
C ALA A 46 -4.68 5.49 2.68
N VAL A 47 -4.76 6.42 3.65
CA VAL A 47 -4.89 7.86 3.37
C VAL A 47 -3.60 8.44 2.78
N ALA A 48 -2.45 8.07 3.34
CA ALA A 48 -1.14 8.60 2.90
C ALA A 48 -0.77 8.19 1.47
N VAL A 49 -1.26 7.03 1.00
CA VAL A 49 -0.98 6.51 -0.35
C VAL A 49 -1.86 7.16 -1.43
N CYS A 50 -2.99 7.75 -1.07
CA CYS A 50 -3.92 8.36 -2.04
C CYS A 50 -3.27 9.51 -2.86
N PRO A 51 -2.64 10.55 -2.25
CA PRO A 51 -2.01 11.62 -3.01
C PRO A 51 -0.91 11.18 -3.99
N PRO A 52 0.09 10.37 -3.59
CA PRO A 52 1.14 9.94 -4.52
C PRO A 52 0.61 9.02 -5.62
N SER A 53 -0.39 8.17 -5.32
CA SER A 53 -1.04 7.34 -6.33
C SER A 53 -1.78 8.17 -7.38
N PHE A 54 -2.50 9.21 -6.95
CA PHE A 54 -3.17 10.13 -7.87
C PHE A 54 -2.17 10.93 -8.71
N SER A 55 -1.08 11.41 -8.09
CA SER A 55 -0.01 12.10 -8.79
C SER A 55 0.72 11.23 -9.82
N ALA A 56 0.85 9.92 -9.56
CA ALA A 56 1.43 8.98 -10.52
C ALA A 56 0.45 8.66 -11.66
N PHE A 57 -0.85 8.63 -11.38
CA PHE A 57 -1.90 8.37 -12.37
C PHE A 57 -2.14 9.54 -13.32
N ALA A 58 -2.17 10.78 -12.81
CA ALA A 58 -2.50 11.98 -13.59
C ALA A 58 -1.68 12.17 -14.89
N PRO A 59 -0.33 12.05 -14.91
CA PRO A 59 0.44 12.14 -16.15
C PRO A 59 0.27 10.89 -17.02
N HIS A 60 -0.01 9.73 -16.43
CA HIS A 60 -0.13 8.46 -17.14
C HIS A 60 -1.38 8.41 -18.02
N ILE A 61 -2.44 9.14 -17.67
CA ILE A 61 -3.71 9.13 -18.42
C ILE A 61 -3.55 9.63 -19.87
N TYR A 62 -2.58 10.50 -20.13
CA TYR A 62 -2.35 11.08 -21.45
C TYR A 62 -1.54 10.18 -22.39
N THR A 63 -0.80 9.20 -21.85
CA THR A 63 0.07 8.30 -22.62
C THR A 63 -0.53 6.89 -22.75
N MET A 64 -1.64 6.62 -22.06
CA MET A 64 -2.17 5.27 -21.95
C MET A 64 -2.92 4.82 -23.22
N LYS A 65 -2.48 3.68 -23.79
CA LYS A 65 -3.21 2.93 -24.81
C LYS A 65 -3.82 1.71 -24.15
N ILE A 66 -4.96 1.87 -23.49
CA ILE A 66 -5.63 0.77 -22.77
C ILE A 66 -7.05 0.60 -23.29
N SER A 67 -7.52 -0.64 -23.31
CA SER A 67 -8.92 -0.95 -23.56
C SER A 67 -9.79 -0.39 -22.41
N THR A 68 -10.68 0.55 -22.73
CA THR A 68 -11.58 1.19 -21.77
C THR A 68 -12.41 0.17 -21.01
N ILE A 69 -12.86 -0.90 -21.71
CA ILE A 69 -13.70 -1.94 -21.11
C ILE A 69 -12.94 -2.70 -20.00
N MET A 70 -11.68 -3.09 -20.26
CA MET A 70 -10.86 -3.84 -19.32
C MET A 70 -10.51 -2.98 -18.10
N THR A 71 -10.23 -1.70 -18.33
CA THR A 71 -9.95 -0.73 -17.27
C THR A 71 -11.14 -0.61 -16.31
N ILE A 72 -12.36 -0.47 -16.84
CA ILE A 72 -13.58 -0.37 -16.02
C ILE A 72 -13.79 -1.63 -15.18
N TYR A 73 -13.62 -2.83 -15.76
CA TYR A 73 -13.77 -4.07 -15.00
C TYR A 73 -12.76 -4.19 -13.86
N ILE A 74 -11.48 -3.89 -14.13
CA ILE A 74 -10.42 -3.97 -13.12
C ILE A 74 -10.67 -2.95 -12.00
N VAL A 75 -11.05 -1.72 -12.34
CA VAL A 75 -11.36 -0.67 -11.35
C VAL A 75 -12.57 -1.05 -10.51
N ALA A 76 -13.65 -1.55 -11.13
CA ALA A 76 -14.86 -1.94 -10.43
C ALA A 76 -14.61 -3.10 -9.46
N ILE A 77 -14.03 -4.20 -9.96
CA ILE A 77 -13.74 -5.39 -9.15
C ILE A 77 -12.71 -5.06 -8.06
N GLY A 78 -11.65 -4.33 -8.42
CA GLY A 78 -10.60 -3.94 -7.48
C GLY A 78 -11.12 -3.05 -6.35
N SER A 79 -11.98 -2.08 -6.67
CA SER A 79 -12.57 -1.17 -5.66
C SER A 79 -13.51 -1.91 -4.72
N ILE A 80 -14.36 -2.81 -5.24
CA ILE A 80 -15.27 -3.62 -4.43
C ILE A 80 -14.47 -4.56 -3.52
N ALA A 81 -13.48 -5.27 -4.07
CA ALA A 81 -12.64 -6.18 -3.31
C ALA A 81 -11.84 -5.45 -2.23
N ALA A 82 -11.27 -4.27 -2.53
CA ALA A 82 -10.56 -3.44 -1.57
C ALA A 82 -11.47 -2.96 -0.43
N TYR A 83 -12.69 -2.52 -0.73
CA TYR A 83 -13.65 -2.07 0.27
C TYR A 83 -14.09 -3.21 1.20
N ILE A 84 -14.44 -4.37 0.63
CA ILE A 84 -14.83 -5.56 1.40
C ILE A 84 -13.65 -6.02 2.26
N GLY A 85 -12.45 -6.12 1.68
CA GLY A 85 -11.23 -6.51 2.40
C GLY A 85 -10.90 -5.57 3.57
N ALA A 86 -11.03 -4.25 3.37
CA ALA A 86 -10.83 -3.27 4.43
C ALA A 86 -11.86 -3.43 5.56
N ARG A 87 -13.14 -3.62 5.22
CA ARG A 87 -14.22 -3.83 6.21
C ARG A 87 -14.05 -5.13 7.00
N VAL A 88 -13.70 -6.21 6.33
CA VAL A 88 -13.45 -7.52 6.97
C VAL A 88 -12.26 -7.41 7.92
N THR A 89 -11.16 -6.80 7.47
CA THR A 89 -9.96 -6.61 8.29
C THR A 89 -10.23 -5.74 9.52
N ALA A 90 -10.99 -4.66 9.36
CA ALA A 90 -11.32 -3.77 10.48
C ALA A 90 -12.16 -4.48 11.56
N ARG A 91 -13.10 -5.33 11.16
CA ARG A 91 -14.11 -5.92 12.06
C ARG A 91 -13.70 -7.29 12.64
N PHE A 92 -13.07 -8.15 11.86
CA PHE A 92 -12.83 -9.55 12.23
C PHE A 92 -11.38 -9.86 12.61
N ILE A 93 -10.41 -9.00 12.23
CA ILE A 93 -8.98 -9.30 12.45
C ILE A 93 -8.45 -8.53 13.67
N PRO A 94 -7.89 -9.22 14.69
CA PRO A 94 -7.21 -8.56 15.80
C PRO A 94 -5.88 -7.94 15.34
N GLY A 95 -5.45 -6.86 16.00
CA GLY A 95 -4.26 -6.08 15.61
C GLY A 95 -2.99 -6.92 15.52
N ASP A 96 -2.79 -7.87 16.45
CA ASP A 96 -1.62 -8.74 16.48
C ASP A 96 -1.58 -9.71 15.29
N LEU A 97 -2.73 -10.26 14.90
CA LEU A 97 -2.83 -11.12 13.73
C LEU A 97 -2.57 -10.32 12.45
N LEU A 98 -3.07 -9.09 12.36
CA LEU A 98 -2.81 -8.20 11.23
C LEU A 98 -1.31 -7.92 11.08
N LYS A 99 -0.62 -7.60 12.20
CA LYS A 99 0.83 -7.40 12.23
C LYS A 99 1.58 -8.66 11.79
N LYS A 100 1.16 -9.83 12.26
CA LYS A 100 1.79 -11.11 11.91
C LYS A 100 1.62 -11.45 10.43
N ILE A 101 0.41 -11.29 9.89
CA ILE A 101 0.11 -11.52 8.46
C ILE A 101 0.95 -10.57 7.60
N PHE A 102 0.99 -9.28 7.94
CA PHE A 102 1.79 -8.30 7.20
C PHE A 102 3.29 -8.63 7.25
N GLY A 103 3.81 -9.02 8.42
CA GLY A 103 5.20 -9.42 8.56
C GLY A 103 5.55 -10.63 7.69
N ILE A 104 4.70 -11.66 7.69
CA ILE A 104 4.89 -12.85 6.84
C ILE A 104 4.85 -12.46 5.36
N LEU A 105 3.91 -11.62 4.95
CA LEU A 105 3.79 -11.14 3.57
C LEU A 105 5.06 -10.40 3.11
N ILE A 106 5.61 -9.51 3.95
CA ILE A 106 6.84 -8.78 3.66
C ILE A 106 8.03 -9.73 3.52
N VAL A 107 8.19 -10.68 4.44
CA VAL A 107 9.28 -11.68 4.37
C VAL A 107 9.17 -12.52 3.10
N PHE A 108 7.97 -12.99 2.76
CA PHE A 108 7.73 -13.77 1.55
C PHE A 108 8.00 -12.96 0.28
N MET A 109 7.50 -11.72 0.18
CA MET A 109 7.75 -10.82 -0.94
C MET A 109 9.25 -10.52 -1.10
N THR A 110 9.95 -10.29 0.01
CA THR A 110 11.40 -10.02 0.01
C THR A 110 12.17 -11.24 -0.49
N ALA A 111 11.84 -12.44 0.02
CA ALA A 111 12.45 -13.68 -0.43
C ALA A 111 12.19 -13.94 -1.93
N TYR A 112 10.96 -13.74 -2.41
CA TYR A 112 10.61 -13.87 -3.82
C TYR A 112 11.41 -12.90 -4.71
N ARG A 113 11.49 -11.62 -4.31
CA ARG A 113 12.25 -10.61 -5.06
C ARG A 113 13.74 -10.94 -5.10
N LEU A 114 14.30 -11.47 -4.01
CA LEU A 114 15.69 -11.92 -3.92
C LEU A 114 15.97 -13.08 -4.88
N VAL A 115 15.12 -14.10 -4.89
CA VAL A 115 15.26 -15.25 -5.80
C VAL A 115 15.18 -14.82 -7.25
N ARG A 116 14.23 -13.93 -7.60
CA ARG A 116 14.10 -13.35 -8.94
C ARG A 116 15.22 -12.39 -9.34
N PHE A 117 16.03 -11.91 -8.39
CA PHE A 117 17.18 -11.08 -8.69
C PHE A 117 18.42 -11.91 -9.05
N PHE A 118 18.51 -13.13 -8.51
CA PHE A 118 19.62 -14.06 -8.79
C PHE A 118 19.40 -14.96 -10.02
N ILE A 119 18.17 -15.07 -10.51
CA ILE A 119 17.78 -15.77 -11.75
C ILE A 119 17.70 -14.76 -12.89
#